data_AF-A0A0N0TYM6-F1
#
_entry.id   AF-A0A0N0TYM6-F1
#
_cell.length_a   1.000
_cell.length_b   1.000
_cell.length_c   1.000
_cell.angle_alpha   90.00
_cell.angle_beta   90.00
_cell.angle_gamma   90.00
#
_symmetry.space_group_name_H-M   'P 1'
#
loop_
_entity.id
_entity.type
_entity.pdbx_description
1 polymer ?
#
loop_
_entity_poly.entity_id
_entity_poly.type
_entity_poly.pdbx_seq_one_letter_code
_entity_poly.pdbx_strand_id
1 'polypeptide(L)'
;VELRNELGSATGLALPASLIFDYPNATAVADLLVAELAGTTRLGMDDQAGPVTGAATHDDPIVIVGMACRYPGGVSSPEGLWRVVRDGVDAIGEFPEDRYWDVEGLFDP
;
A
#
# COMPACT_ATOMS: atom_id res chain seq x y z
N VAL A 1 -20.61 16.29 -17.75
CA VAL A 1 -21.93 16.16 -17.08
C VAL A 1 -22.95 15.48 -17.99
N GLU A 2 -23.10 15.91 -19.23
CA GLU A 2 -24.02 15.28 -20.21
C GLU A 2 -23.77 13.78 -20.37
N LEU A 3 -22.52 13.36 -20.62
CA LEU A 3 -22.16 11.93 -20.73
C LEU A 3 -22.61 11.08 -19.53
N ARG A 4 -22.41 11.55 -18.30
CA ARG A 4 -22.85 10.85 -17.08
C ARG A 4 -24.39 10.75 -17.03
N ASN A 5 -25.09 11.81 -17.42
CA ASN A 5 -26.56 11.83 -17.42
C ASN A 5 -27.12 10.87 -18.50
N GLU A 6 -26.53 10.86 -19.69
CA GLU A 6 -26.90 9.94 -20.77
C GLU A 6 -26.66 8.48 -20.37
N LEU A 7 -25.49 8.17 -19.81
CA LEU A 7 -25.17 6.83 -19.33
C LEU A 7 -26.08 6.39 -18.18
N GLY A 8 -26.34 7.27 -17.21
CA GLY A 8 -27.27 6.97 -16.11
C GLY A 8 -28.69 6.72 -16.59
N SER A 9 -29.17 7.50 -17.57
CA SER A 9 -30.49 7.30 -18.19
C SER A 9 -30.57 5.98 -18.98
N ALA A 10 -29.54 5.66 -19.75
CA ALA A 10 -29.49 4.44 -20.58
C ALA A 10 -29.35 3.16 -19.76
N THR A 11 -28.65 3.21 -18.62
CA THR A 11 -28.36 2.04 -17.78
C THR A 11 -29.27 1.91 -16.55
N GLY A 12 -29.97 2.98 -16.18
CA GLY A 12 -30.76 3.04 -14.93
C GLY A 12 -29.92 3.17 -13.67
N LEU A 13 -28.59 3.33 -13.78
CA LEU A 13 -27.67 3.43 -12.66
C LEU A 13 -27.56 4.86 -12.12
N ALA A 14 -27.47 4.98 -10.81
CA ALA A 14 -27.16 6.24 -10.14
C ALA A 14 -25.64 6.50 -10.18
N LEU A 15 -25.16 7.12 -11.27
CA LEU A 15 -23.73 7.32 -11.49
C LEU A 15 -23.15 8.48 -10.65
N PRO A 16 -21.98 8.29 -10.00
CA PRO A 16 -21.33 9.33 -9.19
C PRO A 16 -21.00 10.59 -10.00
N ALA A 17 -21.04 11.74 -9.36
CA ALA A 17 -20.61 13.00 -9.98
C ALA A 17 -19.10 13.04 -10.26
N SER A 18 -18.31 12.23 -9.54
CA SER A 18 -16.86 12.08 -9.70
C SER A 18 -16.44 11.09 -10.79
N LEU A 19 -17.38 10.47 -11.52
CA LEU A 19 -17.12 9.34 -12.43
C LEU A 19 -15.94 9.56 -13.41
N ILE A 20 -15.80 10.75 -14.00
CA ILE A 20 -14.69 11.03 -14.94
C ILE A 20 -13.34 11.22 -14.25
N PHE A 21 -13.34 11.58 -12.97
CA PHE A 21 -12.11 11.73 -12.18
C PHE A 21 -11.63 10.38 -11.66
N ASP A 22 -12.56 9.52 -11.24
CA ASP A 22 -12.25 8.18 -10.73
C ASP A 22 -11.93 7.21 -11.89
N TYR A 23 -12.53 7.43 -13.07
CA TYR A 23 -12.41 6.58 -14.26
C TYR A 23 -12.08 7.46 -15.49
N PRO A 24 -10.81 7.86 -15.68
CA PRO A 24 -10.41 8.91 -16.62
C PRO A 24 -10.38 8.48 -18.10
N ASN A 25 -10.87 7.29 -18.43
CA ASN A 25 -10.96 6.81 -19.81
C ASN A 25 -12.22 5.95 -20.04
N ALA A 26 -12.61 5.82 -21.31
CA ALA A 26 -13.85 5.14 -21.69
C ALA A 26 -13.91 3.67 -21.27
N THR A 27 -12.77 2.96 -21.29
CA THR A 27 -12.69 1.56 -20.86
C THR A 27 -12.96 1.44 -19.36
N ALA A 28 -12.33 2.30 -18.55
CA ALA A 28 -12.53 2.31 -17.10
C ALA A 28 -14.00 2.61 -16.72
N VAL A 29 -14.68 3.50 -17.46
CA VAL A 29 -16.11 3.75 -17.29
C VAL A 29 -16.95 2.55 -17.72
N ALA A 30 -16.60 1.90 -18.84
CA ALA A 30 -17.30 0.70 -19.32
C ALA A 30 -17.19 -0.46 -18.32
N ASP A 31 -16.00 -0.68 -17.76
CA ASP A 31 -15.74 -1.73 -16.78
C ASP A 31 -16.57 -1.52 -15.50
N LEU A 32 -16.67 -0.27 -15.02
CA LEU A 32 -17.54 0.10 -13.90
C LEU A 32 -19.02 -0.20 -14.22
N LEU A 33 -19.51 0.23 -15.38
CA LEU A 33 -20.91 0.01 -15.77
C LEU A 33 -21.22 -1.48 -15.89
N VAL A 34 -20.31 -2.27 -16.46
CA VAL A 34 -20.43 -3.73 -16.54
C VAL A 34 -20.44 -4.34 -15.13
N ALA A 35 -19.58 -3.89 -14.22
CA ALA A 35 -19.52 -4.41 -12.86
C ALA A 35 -20.81 -4.13 -12.06
N GLU A 36 -21.39 -2.94 -12.18
CA GLU A 36 -22.64 -2.53 -11.53
C GLU A 36 -23.85 -3.29 -12.08
N LEU A 37 -23.95 -3.41 -13.41
CA LEU A 37 -25.02 -4.16 -14.08
C LEU A 37 -24.91 -5.67 -13.84
N ALA A 38 -23.69 -6.21 -13.83
CA ALA A 38 -23.43 -7.60 -13.46
C ALA A 38 -23.65 -7.83 -11.97
N GLY A 39 -23.39 -6.84 -11.10
CA GLY A 39 -23.69 -6.89 -9.67
C GLY A 39 -25.18 -6.95 -9.36
N THR A 40 -26.01 -6.26 -10.16
CA THR A 40 -27.48 -6.40 -10.12
C THR A 40 -27.96 -7.71 -10.73
N THR A 41 -27.19 -8.30 -11.64
CA THR A 41 -27.48 -9.62 -12.25
C THR A 41 -26.96 -10.81 -11.43
N ARG A 42 -26.07 -10.58 -10.45
CA ARG A 42 -25.41 -11.62 -9.64
C ARG A 42 -26.27 -12.22 -8.51
N LEU A 43 -27.59 -12.25 -8.69
CA LEU A 43 -28.42 -13.32 -8.10
C LEU A 43 -28.17 -14.62 -8.88
N GLY A 44 -26.95 -15.16 -8.79
CA GLY A 44 -26.58 -16.42 -9.41
C GLY A 44 -25.23 -16.42 -10.11
N MET A 45 -24.26 -17.01 -9.42
CA MET A 45 -23.11 -17.75 -9.97
C MET A 45 -21.83 -16.98 -10.34
N ASP A 46 -20.80 -17.37 -9.59
CA ASP A 46 -19.36 -17.40 -9.80
C ASP A 46 -18.52 -16.11 -9.73
N ASP A 47 -17.62 -16.19 -8.75
CA ASP A 47 -16.79 -15.19 -8.11
C ASP A 47 -15.44 -15.07 -8.81
N GLN A 48 -15.19 -13.93 -9.45
CA GLN A 48 -13.85 -13.43 -9.75
C GLN A 48 -13.81 -11.96 -9.32
N ALA A 49 -13.51 -11.74 -8.05
CA ALA A 49 -13.38 -10.43 -7.44
C ALA A 49 -12.12 -9.70 -7.94
N GLY A 50 -12.30 -8.55 -8.60
CA GLY A 50 -11.27 -7.51 -8.70
C GLY A 50 -10.94 -6.92 -7.31
N PRO A 51 -9.96 -6.00 -7.20
CA PRO A 51 -9.44 -5.57 -5.90
C PRO A 51 -10.54 -4.87 -5.10
N VAL A 52 -11.09 -5.60 -4.14
CA VAL A 52 -12.02 -5.11 -3.14
C VAL A 52 -11.22 -4.25 -2.17
N THR A 53 -11.48 -2.94 -2.15
CA THR A 53 -11.12 -2.08 -1.01
C THR A 53 -12.12 -2.32 0.12
N GLY A 54 -12.14 -3.55 0.64
CA GLY A 54 -12.79 -3.88 1.89
C GLY A 54 -12.01 -3.26 3.05
N ALA A 55 -12.71 -2.77 4.07
CA ALA A 55 -12.06 -2.39 5.32
C ALA A 55 -11.32 -3.62 5.88
N ALA A 56 -9.99 -3.52 6.02
CA ALA A 56 -9.18 -4.60 6.57
C ALA A 56 -9.71 -4.97 7.96
N THR A 57 -10.32 -6.14 8.06
CA THR A 57 -10.67 -6.75 9.35
C THR A 57 -9.38 -7.12 10.08
N HIS A 58 -9.37 -7.15 11.41
CA HIS A 58 -8.18 -7.58 12.16
C HIS A 58 -7.68 -8.99 11.79
N ASP A 59 -8.53 -9.80 11.14
CA ASP A 59 -8.22 -11.14 10.66
C ASP A 59 -7.67 -11.19 9.23
N ASP A 60 -7.35 -10.04 8.62
CA ASP A 60 -6.70 -9.98 7.30
C ASP A 60 -5.17 -10.08 7.43
N PRO A 61 -4.54 -11.22 7.06
CA PRO A 61 -3.13 -11.44 7.30
C PRO A 61 -2.24 -10.62 6.35
N ILE A 62 -1.26 -9.89 6.92
CA ILE A 62 -0.25 -9.18 6.14
C ILE A 62 0.91 -10.12 5.79
N VAL A 63 1.23 -10.23 4.50
CA VAL A 63 2.36 -11.01 4.01
C VAL A 63 3.59 -10.13 3.81
N ILE A 64 4.68 -10.44 4.50
CA ILE A 64 5.99 -9.82 4.28
C ILE A 64 6.74 -10.64 3.22
N VAL A 65 6.86 -10.11 2.01
CA VAL A 65 7.48 -10.82 0.87
C VAL A 65 8.97 -10.55 0.70
N GLY A 66 9.54 -9.61 1.45
CA GLY A 66 10.96 -9.26 1.37
C GLY A 66 11.37 -8.24 2.41
N MET A 67 12.69 -8.11 2.62
CA MET A 67 13.28 -7.19 3.58
C MET A 67 14.70 -6.77 3.15
N ALA A 68 15.08 -5.53 3.49
CA ALA A 68 16.43 -4.99 3.29
C ALA A 68 16.74 -4.00 4.42
N CYS A 69 18.00 -3.90 4.83
CA CYS A 69 18.36 -3.10 6.01
C CYS A 69 19.82 -2.62 6.00
N ARG A 70 20.09 -1.61 6.83
CA ARG A 70 21.43 -1.16 7.25
C ARG A 70 21.39 -0.92 8.76
N TYR A 71 22.30 -1.55 9.50
CA TYR A 71 22.39 -1.43 10.96
C TYR A 71 23.83 -1.14 11.40
N PRO A 72 24.05 -0.75 12.67
CA PRO A 72 25.39 -0.63 13.24
C PRO A 72 26.25 -1.89 13.07
N GLY A 73 27.57 -1.73 13.18
CA GLY A 73 28.52 -2.83 12.95
C GLY A 73 28.65 -3.24 11.47
N GLY A 74 28.28 -2.37 10.53
CA GLY A 74 28.43 -2.62 9.08
C GLY A 74 27.42 -3.62 8.49
N VAL A 75 26.36 -3.94 9.23
CA VAL A 75 25.33 -4.87 8.77
C VAL A 75 24.53 -4.26 7.62
N SER A 76 24.45 -4.99 6.50
CA SER A 76 23.81 -4.54 5.27
C SER A 76 22.80 -5.53 4.67
N SER A 77 22.45 -6.57 5.43
CA SER A 77 21.45 -7.54 5.03
C SER A 77 20.71 -8.14 6.24
N PRO A 78 19.52 -8.73 6.01
CA PRO A 78 18.78 -9.50 7.02
C PRO A 78 19.61 -10.59 7.68
N GLU A 79 20.43 -11.30 6.91
CA GLU A 79 21.31 -12.37 7.40
C GLU A 79 22.46 -11.82 8.26
N GLY A 80 22.89 -10.59 7.97
CA GLY A 80 23.83 -9.86 8.82
C GLY A 80 23.21 -9.52 10.18
N LEU A 81 21.97 -9.03 10.20
CA LEU A 81 21.23 -8.77 11.44
C LEU A 81 21.06 -10.06 12.24
N TRP A 82 20.67 -11.15 11.59
CA TRP A 82 20.47 -12.44 12.26
C TRP A 82 21.74 -12.94 12.96
N ARG A 83 22.90 -12.82 12.32
CA ARG A 83 24.19 -13.16 12.95
C ARG A 83 24.46 -12.36 14.21
N VAL A 84 24.25 -11.04 14.17
CA VAL A 84 24.46 -10.17 15.33
C VAL A 84 23.60 -10.61 16.52
N VAL A 85 22.30 -10.86 16.29
CA VAL A 85 21.38 -11.27 17.36
C VAL A 85 21.73 -12.66 17.89
N ARG A 86 21.97 -13.63 17.00
CA ARG A 86 22.26 -15.02 17.37
C ARG A 86 23.58 -15.13 18.13
N ASP A 87 24.60 -14.41 17.69
CA ASP A 87 25.95 -14.47 18.23
C ASP A 87 26.16 -13.47 19.40
N GLY A 88 25.14 -12.66 19.72
CA GLY A 88 25.15 -11.70 20.84
C GLY A 88 26.16 -10.56 20.66
N VAL A 89 26.37 -10.12 19.42
CA VAL A 89 27.38 -9.10 19.08
C VAL A 89 26.93 -7.72 19.58
N ASP A 90 27.77 -7.06 20.36
CA ASP A 90 27.63 -5.64 20.67
C ASP A 90 28.06 -4.80 19.46
N ALA A 91 27.14 -4.00 18.93
CA ALA A 91 27.36 -3.15 17.77
C ALA A 91 27.49 -1.66 18.14
N ILE A 92 27.58 -1.33 19.43
CA ILE A 92 27.88 0.02 19.90
C ILE A 92 29.30 0.38 19.49
N GLY A 93 29.46 1.56 18.89
CA GLY A 93 30.73 2.12 18.48
C GLY A 93 30.97 3.50 19.05
N GLU A 94 32.15 4.04 18.78
CA GLU A 94 32.49 5.42 19.12
C GLU A 94 31.60 6.43 18.37
N PHE A 95 31.60 7.67 18.86
CA PHE A 95 30.89 8.75 18.20
C PHE A 95 31.44 9.00 16.79
N PRO A 96 30.59 9.21 15.78
CA PRO A 96 31.06 9.48 14.43
C PRO A 96 31.81 10.82 14.32
N GLU A 97 33.04 10.80 13.80
CA GLU A 97 33.83 12.03 13.53
C GLU A 97 33.42 12.74 12.22
N ASP A 98 32.70 12.02 11.34
CA ASP A 98 32.35 12.44 9.98
C ASP A 98 30.94 13.05 9.84
N ARG A 99 30.28 13.33 10.97
CA ARG A 99 28.91 13.88 11.02
C ARG A 99 28.85 15.38 11.30
N TYR A 100 30.01 16.02 11.49
CA TYR A 100 30.13 17.44 11.82
C TYR A 100 29.33 17.85 13.07
N TRP A 101 29.17 16.91 14.01
CA TRP A 101 28.52 17.18 15.29
C TRP A 101 29.50 17.85 16.24
N ASP A 102 29.05 18.91 16.92
CA ASP A 102 29.77 19.49 18.05
C ASP A 102 29.58 18.61 19.29
N VAL A 103 30.30 17.49 19.31
CA VAL A 103 30.25 16.52 20.40
C VAL A 103 30.78 17.09 21.72
N GLU A 104 31.72 18.04 21.68
CA GLU A 104 32.29 18.68 22.87
C GLU A 104 31.27 19.65 23.51
N GLY A 105 30.50 20.38 22.72
CA GLY A 105 29.43 21.25 23.21
C GLY A 105 28.14 20.53 23.62
N LEU A 106 27.96 19.26 23.23
CA LEU A 106 26.74 18.47 23.50
C LEU A 106 26.77 17.74 24.86
N PHE A 107 27.96 17.50 25.42
CA PHE A 107 28.12 16.75 26.66
C PHE A 107 28.03 17.67 27.89
N ASP A 108 26.98 17.52 28.70
CA ASP A 108 26.83 18.15 30.01
C ASP A 108 26.95 17.06 31.11
N PRO A 109 28.02 17.06 31.93
CA PRO A 109 28.35 15.99 32.88
C PRO A 109 27.46 15.90 34.13
#